data_AF-A0A0G4EHA0-F1
#
_entry.id   AF-A0A0G4EHA0-F1
#
_cell.length_a   1.000
_cell.length_b   1.000
_cell.length_c   1.000
_cell.angle_alpha   90.00
_cell.angle_beta   90.00
_cell.angle_gamma   90.00
#
_symmetry.space_group_name_H-M   'P 1'
#
loop_
_entity.id
_entity.type
_entity.pdbx_description
1 polymer ?
#
loop_
_entity_poly.entity_id
_entity_poly.type
_entity_poly.pdbx_seq_one_letter_code
_entity_poly.pdbx_strand_id
1 'polypeptide(L)'
;MNGGTGGHPYAEGYKRADPAIRQGEWLNRSFSAFLLDRVLLWWSDGEGVEQKMVLWADIGRGDARYGRLLRTDNIPEDQGIAVDYRYDRGNIEDHRDVILIGFRLNETVAAHLRVGDGLVELYTTEPSAADRPHPLADRYSVSVGAARRLLWPFGLESAVIDRGECWDEGCRLAPGMVGAFNELGQGQWLHGCPCVCLCVR
;
A
#
# COMPACT_ATOMS: atom_id res chain seq x y z
N MET A 1 -10.82 12.38 -43.95
CA MET A 1 -10.49 11.61 -42.74
C MET A 1 -10.63 12.56 -41.56
N ASN A 2 -11.76 12.50 -40.84
CA ASN A 2 -11.96 13.30 -39.64
C ASN A 2 -11.30 12.57 -38.47
N GLY A 3 -10.08 12.95 -38.14
CA GLY A 3 -9.39 12.50 -36.92
C GLY A 3 -10.09 13.12 -35.72
N GLY A 4 -11.16 12.49 -35.26
CA GLY A 4 -11.73 12.79 -33.95
C GLY A 4 -10.70 12.44 -32.91
N THR A 5 -10.05 13.43 -32.33
CA THR A 5 -9.40 13.30 -31.02
C THR A 5 -10.53 13.05 -30.02
N GLY A 6 -11.02 11.81 -29.98
CA GLY A 6 -11.87 11.32 -28.91
C GLY A 6 -11.13 11.62 -27.63
N GLY A 7 -11.59 12.66 -26.94
CA GLY A 7 -10.94 13.25 -25.78
C GLY A 7 -10.84 12.18 -24.72
N HIS A 8 -9.71 11.48 -24.72
CA HIS A 8 -9.43 10.50 -23.71
C HIS A 8 -9.38 11.28 -22.39
N PRO A 9 -10.07 10.85 -21.33
CA PRO A 9 -10.11 11.59 -20.06
C PRO A 9 -8.75 11.91 -19.45
N TYR A 10 -7.67 11.32 -19.98
CA TYR A 10 -6.29 11.57 -19.56
C TYR A 10 -5.57 12.66 -20.36
N ALA A 11 -6.14 13.14 -21.48
CA ALA A 11 -5.58 14.20 -22.30
C ALA A 11 -5.42 15.52 -21.51
N GLU A 12 -6.40 15.83 -20.66
CA GLU A 12 -6.37 16.94 -19.71
C GLU A 12 -5.56 16.55 -18.47
N GLY A 13 -4.24 16.66 -18.55
CA GLY A 13 -3.37 16.38 -17.41
C GLY A 13 -1.94 16.00 -17.79
N TYR A 14 -1.70 15.68 -19.06
CA TYR A 14 -0.36 15.36 -19.54
C TYR A 14 0.59 16.55 -19.39
N LYS A 15 1.58 16.39 -18.51
CA LYS A 15 2.80 17.19 -18.57
C LYS A 15 3.66 16.61 -19.68
N ARG A 16 3.99 17.42 -20.69
CA ARG A 16 4.81 16.96 -21.85
C ARG A 16 6.16 16.37 -21.43
N ALA A 17 6.71 16.82 -20.30
CA ALA A 17 7.97 16.32 -19.75
C ALA A 17 7.81 15.04 -18.90
N ASP A 18 6.59 14.65 -18.55
CA ASP A 18 6.30 13.55 -17.63
C ASP A 18 4.96 12.89 -18.00
N PRO A 19 4.94 12.09 -19.07
CA PRO A 19 3.70 11.54 -19.63
C PRO A 19 3.13 10.42 -18.74
N ALA A 20 1.80 10.26 -18.73
CA ALA A 20 1.16 9.13 -18.06
C ALA A 20 1.54 7.81 -18.76
N ILE A 21 1.68 6.73 -17.98
CA ILE A 21 2.11 5.42 -18.47
C ILE A 21 1.01 4.39 -18.21
N ARG A 22 0.67 3.61 -19.25
CA ARG A 22 -0.28 2.49 -19.15
C ARG A 22 0.44 1.14 -19.20
N GLN A 23 0.53 0.53 -18.03
CA GLN A 23 0.90 -0.85 -17.67
C GLN A 23 -0.19 -1.92 -17.84
N GLY A 24 -0.74 -2.19 -19.01
CA GLY A 24 -1.91 -3.09 -19.11
C GLY A 24 -3.14 -2.51 -18.42
N GLU A 25 -3.56 -3.08 -17.28
CA GLU A 25 -4.64 -2.58 -16.41
C GLU A 25 -4.18 -1.45 -15.46
N TRP A 26 -2.87 -1.29 -15.28
CA TRP A 26 -2.31 -0.27 -14.39
C TRP A 26 -2.10 1.04 -15.15
N LEU A 27 -2.61 2.14 -14.61
CA LEU A 27 -2.47 3.47 -15.19
C LEU A 27 -1.82 4.42 -14.18
N ASN A 28 -0.58 4.79 -14.45
CA ASN A 28 0.16 5.74 -13.64
C ASN A 28 0.00 7.15 -14.23
N ARG A 29 -0.28 8.15 -13.37
CA ARG A 29 -0.54 9.54 -13.81
C ARG A 29 0.69 10.23 -14.42
N SER A 30 1.88 9.69 -14.17
CA SER A 30 3.16 10.16 -14.69
C SER A 30 4.18 9.05 -14.86
N PHE A 31 5.26 9.31 -15.58
CA PHE A 31 6.38 8.38 -15.72
C PHE A 31 7.15 8.27 -14.40
N SER A 32 7.30 9.39 -13.67
CA SER A 32 7.88 9.34 -12.31
C SER A 32 7.04 8.49 -11.35
N ALA A 33 5.70 8.59 -11.37
CA ALA A 33 4.84 7.74 -10.56
C ALA A 33 5.00 6.26 -10.95
N PHE A 34 5.06 5.97 -12.25
CA PHE A 34 5.32 4.61 -12.74
C PHE A 34 6.66 4.05 -12.23
N LEU A 35 7.74 4.84 -12.25
CA LEU A 35 9.01 4.37 -11.73
C LEU A 35 8.97 4.13 -10.22
N LEU A 36 8.29 4.98 -9.45
CA LEU A 36 8.16 4.81 -8.00
C LEU A 36 7.28 3.59 -7.65
N ASP A 37 6.17 3.40 -8.34
CA ASP A 37 5.31 2.21 -8.25
C ASP A 37 6.12 0.93 -8.53
N ARG A 38 6.96 0.95 -9.57
CA ARG A 38 7.87 -0.17 -9.87
C ARG A 38 8.92 -0.35 -8.78
N VAL A 39 9.52 0.71 -8.26
CA VAL A 39 10.48 0.59 -7.14
C VAL A 39 9.82 -0.04 -5.92
N LEU A 40 8.59 0.37 -5.57
CA LEU A 40 7.84 -0.17 -4.43
C LEU A 40 7.49 -1.65 -4.61
N LEU A 41 7.03 -2.03 -5.81
CA LEU A 41 6.68 -3.41 -6.14
C LEU A 41 7.90 -4.33 -6.12
N TRP A 42 9.05 -3.88 -6.64
CA TRP A 42 10.26 -4.70 -6.71
C TRP A 42 11.06 -4.68 -5.42
N TRP A 43 10.77 -3.75 -4.50
CA TRP A 43 11.41 -3.70 -3.19
C TRP A 43 11.27 -5.03 -2.47
N SER A 44 10.08 -5.64 -2.49
CA SER A 44 9.83 -6.93 -1.84
C SER A 44 10.66 -8.08 -2.37
N ASP A 45 11.19 -7.96 -3.58
CA ASP A 45 11.84 -9.05 -4.28
C ASP A 45 13.37 -9.02 -4.12
N GLY A 46 13.91 -8.02 -3.41
CA GLY A 46 15.33 -7.88 -3.15
C GLY A 46 15.86 -8.99 -2.21
N GLU A 47 16.96 -9.62 -2.58
CA GLU A 47 17.61 -10.64 -1.74
C GLU A 47 17.98 -10.07 -0.36
N GLY A 48 17.48 -10.68 0.71
CA GLY A 48 17.69 -10.23 2.09
C GLY A 48 16.78 -9.08 2.55
N VAL A 49 15.84 -8.63 1.72
CA VAL A 49 14.84 -7.62 2.08
C VAL A 49 13.46 -8.27 2.10
N GLU A 50 13.09 -8.83 3.24
CA GLU A 50 11.73 -9.32 3.47
C GLU A 50 10.80 -8.12 3.70
N GLN A 51 10.26 -7.56 2.61
CA GLN A 51 9.13 -6.66 2.73
C GLN A 51 7.93 -7.47 3.20
N LYS A 52 7.40 -7.11 4.36
CA LYS A 52 6.21 -7.76 4.92
C LYS A 52 5.10 -6.74 5.10
N MET A 53 3.89 -7.17 4.72
CA MET A 53 2.67 -6.48 5.13
C MET A 53 2.51 -6.72 6.63
N VAL A 54 2.69 -5.68 7.44
CA VAL A 54 2.62 -5.79 8.90
C VAL A 54 1.24 -5.48 9.46
N LEU A 55 0.42 -4.80 8.67
CA LEU A 55 -0.89 -4.31 9.05
C LEU A 55 -1.80 -4.16 7.83
N TRP A 56 -3.06 -4.51 8.03
CA TRP A 56 -4.13 -4.27 7.09
C TRP A 56 -5.36 -3.74 7.83
N ALA A 57 -6.06 -2.78 7.24
CA ALA A 57 -7.33 -2.30 7.77
C ALA A 57 -8.35 -2.09 6.65
N ASP A 58 -9.55 -2.68 6.81
CA ASP A 58 -10.70 -2.38 5.99
C ASP A 58 -11.42 -1.15 6.55
N ILE A 59 -11.36 -0.05 5.80
CA ILE A 59 -11.99 1.22 6.14
C ILE A 59 -13.33 1.38 5.39
N GLY A 60 -13.48 0.69 4.25
CA GLY A 60 -14.61 0.80 3.36
C GLY A 60 -14.54 2.01 2.42
N ARG A 61 -14.87 1.77 1.14
CA ARG A 61 -14.85 2.81 0.08
C ARG A 61 -15.81 3.98 0.34
N GLY A 62 -16.85 3.77 1.16
CA GLY A 62 -17.83 4.79 1.52
C GLY A 62 -17.37 5.74 2.64
N ASP A 63 -16.26 5.46 3.32
CA ASP A 63 -15.79 6.31 4.41
C ASP A 63 -15.19 7.62 3.85
N ALA A 64 -15.74 8.75 4.29
CA ALA A 64 -15.29 10.07 3.83
C ALA A 64 -13.81 10.34 4.18
N ARG A 65 -13.29 9.77 5.28
CA ARG A 65 -11.89 9.91 5.70
C ARG A 65 -10.96 9.17 4.76
N TYR A 66 -11.35 7.97 4.32
CA TYR A 66 -10.66 7.20 3.29
C TYR A 66 -10.58 7.99 1.98
N GLY A 67 -11.72 8.52 1.52
CA GLY A 67 -11.77 9.36 0.32
C GLY A 67 -10.88 10.60 0.39
N ARG A 68 -10.72 11.22 1.58
CA ARG A 68 -9.79 12.35 1.77
C ARG A 68 -8.32 11.92 1.65
N LEU A 69 -7.94 10.78 2.24
CA LEU A 69 -6.57 10.25 2.12
C LEU A 69 -6.22 9.94 0.66
N LEU A 70 -7.16 9.38 -0.10
CA LEU A 70 -6.96 9.01 -1.50
C LEU A 70 -6.89 10.21 -2.44
N ARG A 71 -7.59 11.30 -2.13
CA ARG A 71 -7.72 12.49 -3.01
C ARG A 71 -6.89 13.69 -2.57
N THR A 72 -6.18 13.64 -1.44
CA THR A 72 -5.37 14.78 -1.01
C THR A 72 -4.27 15.05 -2.03
N ASP A 73 -4.14 16.30 -2.51
CA ASP A 73 -3.07 16.68 -3.43
C ASP A 73 -1.77 17.01 -2.70
N ASN A 74 -1.83 17.18 -1.38
CA ASN A 74 -0.71 17.66 -0.57
C ASN A 74 -0.47 16.71 0.62
N ILE A 75 0.40 15.72 0.40
CA ILE A 75 1.10 15.06 1.49
C ILE A 75 2.41 15.84 1.66
N PRO A 76 2.65 16.44 2.83
CA PRO A 76 3.91 17.14 3.09
C PRO A 76 5.12 16.23 2.82
N GLU A 77 6.16 16.75 2.16
CA GLU A 77 7.35 15.96 1.81
C GLU A 77 8.08 15.38 3.04
N ASP A 78 7.89 15.97 4.22
CA ASP A 78 8.39 15.45 5.49
C ASP A 78 7.57 14.30 6.07
N GLN A 79 6.36 14.07 5.54
CA GLN A 79 5.47 12.95 5.91
C GLN A 79 5.51 11.81 4.90
N GLY A 80 5.81 12.08 3.63
CA GLY A 80 6.03 11.05 2.63
C GLY A 80 5.88 11.52 1.19
N ILE A 81 6.08 10.58 0.26
CA ILE A 81 5.94 10.79 -1.19
C ILE A 81 4.74 10.01 -1.68
N ALA A 82 3.72 10.70 -2.19
CA ALA A 82 2.52 10.09 -2.75
C ALA A 82 2.74 9.63 -4.20
N VAL A 83 2.29 8.42 -4.51
CA VAL A 83 2.31 7.83 -5.84
C VAL A 83 0.90 7.42 -6.20
N ASP A 84 0.29 8.17 -7.11
CA ASP A 84 -1.08 7.93 -7.55
C ASP A 84 -1.10 7.08 -8.83
N TYR A 85 -1.86 5.99 -8.77
CA TYR A 85 -2.16 5.16 -9.93
C TYR A 85 -3.62 4.77 -9.93
N ARG A 86 -4.06 4.24 -11.08
CA ARG A 86 -5.40 3.74 -11.29
C ARG A 86 -5.35 2.32 -11.77
N TYR A 87 -6.35 1.56 -11.38
CA TYR A 87 -6.50 0.18 -11.81
C TYR A 87 -7.77 0.03 -12.64
N ASP A 88 -7.63 -0.39 -13.90
CA ASP A 88 -8.70 -0.49 -14.89
C ASP A 88 -9.04 -1.97 -15.16
N ARG A 89 -9.94 -2.51 -14.35
CA ARG A 89 -10.56 -3.84 -14.53
C ARG A 89 -11.97 -3.76 -15.13
N GLY A 90 -12.21 -2.75 -15.97
CA GLY A 90 -13.55 -2.41 -16.48
C GLY A 90 -14.32 -1.43 -15.59
N ASN A 91 -13.85 -1.19 -14.37
CA ASN A 91 -14.13 -0.01 -13.57
C ASN A 91 -12.80 0.63 -13.16
N ILE A 92 -12.70 1.94 -13.28
CA ILE A 92 -11.46 2.66 -12.94
C ILE A 92 -11.46 2.94 -11.44
N GLU A 93 -10.46 2.42 -10.76
CA GLU A 93 -10.31 2.55 -9.31
C GLU A 93 -9.05 3.36 -9.02
N ASP A 94 -9.17 4.38 -8.16
CA ASP A 94 -8.02 5.17 -7.72
C ASP A 94 -7.30 4.42 -6.60
N HIS A 95 -5.97 4.34 -6.73
CA HIS A 95 -5.07 3.80 -5.73
C HIS A 95 -3.99 4.82 -5.43
N ARG A 96 -3.38 4.67 -4.26
CA ARG A 96 -2.30 5.52 -3.80
C ARG A 96 -1.34 4.73 -2.95
N ASP A 97 -0.09 4.75 -3.33
CA ASP A 97 1.00 4.36 -2.44
C ASP A 97 1.63 5.61 -1.82
N VAL A 98 2.00 5.56 -0.54
CA VAL A 98 2.69 6.66 0.14
C VAL A 98 3.96 6.13 0.78
N ILE A 99 5.10 6.52 0.22
CA ILE A 99 6.42 6.18 0.78
C ILE A 99 6.63 7.04 2.03
N LEU A 100 6.65 6.42 3.21
CA LEU A 100 6.73 7.11 4.51
C LEU A 100 8.18 7.42 4.89
N ILE A 101 9.05 6.43 4.71
CA ILE A 101 10.48 6.41 5.06
C ILE A 101 11.21 5.45 4.12
N GLY A 102 12.54 5.56 4.03
CA GLY A 102 13.39 4.70 3.20
C GLY A 102 13.78 5.31 1.86
N PHE A 103 13.40 6.56 1.59
CA PHE A 103 13.71 7.25 0.33
C PHE A 103 14.95 8.15 0.42
N ARG A 104 15.54 8.31 1.62
CA ARG A 104 16.75 9.12 1.82
C ARG A 104 18.00 8.24 1.87
N LEU A 105 19.11 8.82 1.42
CA LEU A 105 20.43 8.19 1.55
C LEU A 105 20.72 7.95 3.04
N ASN A 106 21.08 6.72 3.39
CA ASN A 106 21.35 6.20 4.75
C ASN A 106 20.14 5.76 5.57
N GLU A 107 18.92 5.78 5.05
CA GLU A 107 17.81 5.10 5.70
C GLU A 107 17.93 3.58 5.50
N THR A 108 17.93 2.83 6.60
CA THR A 108 18.00 1.35 6.59
C THR A 108 16.63 0.70 6.69
N VAL A 109 15.63 1.47 7.11
CA VAL A 109 14.24 1.06 7.22
C VAL A 109 13.43 1.80 6.17
N ALA A 110 12.56 1.04 5.51
CA ALA A 110 11.59 1.59 4.61
C ALA A 110 10.20 1.13 4.98
N ALA A 111 9.25 2.03 4.80
CA ALA A 111 7.85 1.73 4.97
C ALA A 111 7.02 2.53 3.98
N HIS A 112 5.96 1.92 3.49
CA HIS A 112 4.98 2.60 2.66
C HIS A 112 3.57 2.16 3.03
N LEU A 113 2.60 3.05 2.83
CA LEU A 113 1.19 2.69 2.84
C LEU A 113 0.72 2.40 1.44
N ARG A 114 -0.09 1.36 1.27
CA ARG A 114 -0.93 1.18 0.09
C ARG A 114 -2.38 1.48 0.46
N VAL A 115 -3.03 2.31 -0.35
CA VAL A 115 -4.39 2.78 -0.15
C VAL A 115 -5.16 2.51 -1.43
N GLY A 116 -6.03 1.52 -1.39
CA GLY A 116 -6.80 1.06 -2.55
C GLY A 116 -7.96 0.20 -2.10
N ASP A 117 -8.98 0.02 -2.93
CA ASP A 117 -10.07 -0.91 -2.67
C ASP A 117 -10.92 -0.70 -1.39
N GLY A 118 -10.77 0.42 -0.68
CA GLY A 118 -11.35 0.63 0.66
C GLY A 118 -10.43 0.20 1.82
N LEU A 119 -9.19 -0.11 1.50
CA LEU A 119 -8.23 -0.83 2.34
C LEU A 119 -6.99 0.05 2.54
N VAL A 120 -6.38 -0.08 3.71
CA VAL A 120 -5.13 0.59 4.06
C VAL A 120 -4.16 -0.47 4.57
N GLU A 121 -3.04 -0.59 3.89
CA GLU A 121 -1.99 -1.58 4.16
C GLU A 121 -0.70 -0.87 4.55
N LEU A 122 0.00 -1.39 5.56
CA LEU A 122 1.37 -0.95 5.89
C LEU A 122 2.35 -2.06 5.57
N TYR A 123 3.30 -1.73 4.69
CA TYR A 123 4.44 -2.57 4.39
C TYR A 123 5.69 -1.96 5.01
N THR A 124 6.57 -2.80 5.53
CA THR A 124 7.85 -2.34 6.07
C THR A 124 8.97 -3.38 5.92
N THR A 125 10.20 -2.87 5.85
CA THR A 125 11.44 -3.63 5.98
C THR A 125 12.02 -3.58 7.40
N GLU A 126 11.36 -2.89 8.34
CA GLU A 126 11.77 -2.79 9.73
C GLU A 126 11.83 -4.20 10.36
N PRO A 127 12.99 -4.61 10.91
CA PRO A 127 13.07 -5.83 11.70
C PRO A 127 12.14 -5.73 12.92
N SER A 128 11.45 -6.81 13.26
CA SER A 128 10.58 -6.81 14.44
C SER A 128 11.45 -6.66 15.69
N ALA A 129 11.20 -5.63 16.50
CA ALA A 129 11.93 -5.39 17.74
C ALA A 129 11.47 -6.30 18.91
N ALA A 130 10.33 -6.96 18.75
CA ALA A 130 9.77 -7.88 19.74
C ALA A 130 8.99 -9.02 19.06
N ASP A 131 8.80 -10.12 19.77
CA ASP A 131 7.94 -11.22 19.34
C ASP A 131 6.46 -10.92 19.63
N ARG A 132 5.57 -11.74 19.06
CA ARG A 132 4.16 -11.74 19.48
C ARG A 132 4.04 -12.20 20.95
N PRO A 133 3.06 -11.68 21.71
CA PRO A 133 1.91 -10.88 21.28
C PRO A 133 2.10 -9.35 21.40
N HIS A 134 3.33 -8.83 21.38
CA HIS A 134 3.54 -7.39 21.57
C HIS A 134 2.78 -6.54 20.54
N PRO A 135 2.22 -5.38 20.96
CA PRO A 135 1.59 -4.41 20.08
C PRO A 135 2.41 -4.10 18.84
N LEU A 136 1.74 -3.79 17.73
CA LEU A 136 2.42 -3.46 16.47
C LEU A 136 3.38 -2.28 16.63
N ALA A 137 3.00 -1.28 17.43
CA ALA A 137 3.82 -0.12 17.73
C ALA A 137 5.12 -0.45 18.49
N ASP A 138 5.16 -1.57 19.21
CA ASP A 138 6.37 -2.03 19.90
C ASP A 138 7.25 -2.86 18.96
N ARG A 139 6.64 -3.61 18.04
CA ARG A 139 7.35 -4.44 17.05
C ARG A 139 7.96 -3.64 15.91
N TYR A 140 7.25 -2.61 15.43
CA TYR A 140 7.61 -1.81 14.26
C TYR A 140 7.51 -0.31 14.57
N SER A 141 8.18 0.10 15.63
CA SER A 141 8.05 1.44 16.21
C SER A 141 8.34 2.57 15.22
N VAL A 142 9.30 2.39 14.32
CA VAL A 142 9.69 3.42 13.34
C VAL A 142 8.61 3.56 12.27
N SER A 143 8.18 2.43 11.70
CA SER A 143 7.21 2.36 10.60
C SER A 143 5.82 2.76 11.07
N VAL A 144 5.38 2.23 12.21
CA VAL A 144 4.10 2.58 12.84
C VAL A 144 4.09 4.06 13.25
N GLY A 145 5.20 4.56 13.81
CA GLY A 145 5.34 5.97 14.14
C GLY A 145 5.17 6.88 12.92
N ALA A 146 5.75 6.51 11.78
CA ALA A 146 5.59 7.24 10.52
C ALA A 146 4.14 7.17 9.98
N ALA A 147 3.54 5.97 9.97
CA ALA A 147 2.16 5.78 9.54
C ALA A 147 1.17 6.56 10.40
N ARG A 148 1.35 6.60 11.73
CA ARG A 148 0.54 7.40 12.65
C ARG A 148 0.56 8.88 12.28
N ARG A 149 1.75 9.46 12.07
CA ARG A 149 1.90 10.87 11.68
C ARG A 149 1.14 11.19 10.40
N LEU A 150 1.19 10.32 9.40
CA LEU A 150 0.47 10.50 8.15
C LEU A 150 -1.05 10.35 8.30
N LEU A 151 -1.51 9.37 9.08
CA LEU A 151 -2.94 9.02 9.18
C LEU A 151 -3.71 9.92 10.16
N TRP A 152 -3.02 10.58 11.09
CA TRP A 152 -3.62 11.46 12.09
C TRP A 152 -4.44 12.61 11.50
N PRO A 153 -3.93 13.41 10.53
CA PRO A 153 -4.72 14.48 9.88
C PRO A 153 -6.02 14.01 9.22
N PHE A 154 -6.11 12.72 8.85
CA PHE A 154 -7.31 12.15 8.23
C PHE A 154 -8.29 11.55 9.24
N GLY A 155 -7.89 11.42 10.52
CA GLY A 155 -8.65 10.72 11.55
C GLY A 155 -8.74 9.21 11.29
N LEU A 156 -7.73 8.65 10.61
CA LEU A 156 -7.65 7.23 10.27
C LEU A 156 -6.72 6.45 11.21
N GLU A 157 -5.89 7.13 11.99
CA GLU A 157 -4.87 6.50 12.84
C GLU A 157 -5.43 5.33 13.66
N SER A 158 -6.44 5.57 14.50
CA SER A 158 -6.96 4.52 15.38
C SER A 158 -7.75 3.44 14.64
N ALA A 159 -8.30 3.75 13.47
CA ALA A 159 -8.96 2.75 12.64
C ALA A 159 -7.95 1.79 12.00
N VAL A 160 -6.80 2.31 11.58
CA VAL A 160 -5.76 1.55 10.90
C VAL A 160 -4.83 0.88 11.90
N ILE A 161 -4.20 1.66 12.79
CA ILE A 161 -3.11 1.20 13.66
C ILE A 161 -3.61 0.41 14.86
N ASP A 162 -4.66 0.88 15.54
CA ASP A 162 -5.12 0.26 16.79
C ASP A 162 -6.13 -0.86 16.54
N ARG A 163 -6.87 -0.80 15.43
CA ARG A 163 -7.95 -1.74 15.08
C ARG A 163 -7.69 -2.57 13.84
N GLY A 164 -6.62 -2.29 13.09
CA GLY A 164 -6.23 -3.10 11.96
C GLY A 164 -5.73 -4.48 12.38
N GLU A 165 -5.77 -5.41 11.44
CA GLU A 165 -5.29 -6.76 11.62
C GLU A 165 -3.79 -6.82 11.33
N CYS A 166 -3.02 -7.36 12.27
CA CYS A 166 -1.60 -7.58 12.05
C CYS A 166 -1.37 -8.84 11.22
N TRP A 167 -0.81 -8.64 10.03
CA TRP A 167 -0.17 -9.69 9.26
C TRP A 167 1.30 -9.74 9.67
N ASP A 168 1.77 -10.88 10.12
CA ASP A 168 3.20 -11.16 10.32
C ASP A 168 3.29 -12.66 10.12
N GLU A 169 4.32 -13.15 9.44
CA GLU A 169 4.36 -14.42 8.72
C GLU A 169 4.10 -15.68 9.58
N GLY A 170 3.99 -15.53 10.90
CA GLY A 170 3.46 -16.55 11.81
C GLY A 170 1.95 -16.84 11.69
N CYS A 171 1.18 -15.99 11.00
CA CYS A 171 -0.23 -16.26 10.67
C CYS A 171 -0.38 -16.55 9.17
N ARG A 172 0.02 -17.75 8.73
CA ARG A 172 -0.50 -18.25 7.45
C ARG A 172 -2.02 -18.33 7.57
N LEU A 173 -2.71 -17.63 6.68
CA LEU A 173 -4.15 -17.63 6.53
C LEU A 173 -4.77 -19.01 6.76
N ALA A 174 -5.89 -19.05 7.50
CA ALA A 174 -6.85 -20.12 7.34
C ALA A 174 -7.19 -20.25 5.83
N PRO A 175 -7.23 -21.46 5.27
CA PRO A 175 -7.45 -21.67 3.84
C PRO A 175 -8.82 -21.11 3.44
N GLY A 176 -8.84 -19.93 2.82
CA GLY A 176 -10.08 -19.25 2.41
C GLY A 176 -9.91 -17.88 1.75
N MET A 177 -8.89 -17.09 2.11
CA MET A 177 -8.66 -15.75 1.51
C MET A 177 -7.69 -15.72 0.32
N VAL A 178 -6.99 -16.83 0.03
CA VAL A 178 -6.03 -16.91 -1.09
C VAL A 178 -6.71 -16.90 -2.48
N GLY A 179 -8.04 -16.97 -2.53
CA GLY A 179 -8.80 -17.01 -3.78
C GLY A 179 -8.83 -15.71 -4.60
N ALA A 180 -8.39 -14.57 -4.05
CA ALA A 180 -8.44 -13.28 -4.75
C ALA A 180 -7.07 -12.75 -5.21
N PHE A 181 -5.95 -13.37 -4.78
CA PHE A 181 -4.60 -12.86 -5.03
C PHE A 181 -3.76 -13.71 -6.01
N ASN A 182 -4.23 -14.90 -6.41
CA ASN A 182 -3.47 -15.87 -7.22
C ASN A 182 -4.00 -16.05 -8.66
N GLU A 183 -4.31 -14.95 -9.37
CA GLU A 183 -4.38 -14.94 -10.85
C GLU A 183 -3.17 -14.23 -11.48
N LEU A 184 -2.03 -14.21 -10.78
CA LEU A 184 -0.71 -13.95 -11.38
C LEU A 184 0.16 -15.18 -11.09
N GLY A 185 0.66 -15.80 -12.15
CA GLY A 185 1.06 -17.19 -12.15
C GLY A 185 2.27 -17.57 -11.31
N GLN A 186 2.14 -18.77 -10.71
CA GLN A 186 3.13 -19.81 -10.42
C GLN A 186 3.98 -19.73 -9.14
N GLY A 187 3.69 -20.67 -8.21
CA GLY A 187 4.61 -21.15 -7.17
C GLY A 187 3.88 -21.87 -6.01
N GLN A 188 3.91 -23.21 -5.98
CA GLN A 188 3.28 -24.07 -4.96
C GLN A 188 3.96 -24.01 -3.58
N TRP A 189 3.18 -24.12 -2.49
CA TRP A 189 3.59 -24.79 -1.24
C TRP A 189 2.43 -25.47 -0.50
N LEU A 190 2.70 -26.65 0.05
CA LEU A 190 1.78 -27.55 0.78
C LEU A 190 2.09 -27.60 2.30
N HIS A 191 1.05 -27.98 3.06
CA HIS A 191 0.98 -28.56 4.42
C HIS A 191 1.15 -27.66 5.69
N GLY A 192 0.00 -27.31 6.30
CA GLY A 192 -0.46 -27.80 7.62
C GLY A 192 0.05 -27.14 8.92
N CYS A 193 -0.82 -26.39 9.63
CA CYS A 193 -0.99 -26.37 11.10
C CYS A 193 -2.10 -25.37 11.53
N PRO A 194 -2.83 -25.58 12.65
CA PRO A 194 -3.90 -24.70 13.12
C PRO A 194 -3.46 -23.80 14.29
N CYS A 195 -3.73 -22.49 14.22
CA CYS A 195 -3.69 -21.60 15.39
C CYS A 195 -4.92 -20.68 15.39
N VAL A 196 -5.69 -20.72 16.48
CA VAL A 196 -6.84 -19.86 16.76
C VAL A 196 -6.33 -18.59 17.45
N CYS A 197 -6.52 -17.42 16.85
CA CYS A 197 -6.26 -16.13 17.49
C CYS A 197 -7.44 -15.75 18.39
N LEU A 198 -7.19 -15.72 19.70
CA LEU A 198 -8.10 -15.15 20.69
C LEU A 198 -7.78 -13.65 20.83
N CYS A 199 -8.60 -12.77 20.26
CA CYS A 199 -8.56 -11.35 20.59
C CYS A 199 -9.17 -11.17 22.00
N VAL A 200 -8.34 -10.91 23.00
CA VAL A 200 -8.79 -10.48 24.33
C VAL A 200 -9.06 -8.98 24.26
N ARG A 201 -10.29 -8.59 24.61
CA ARG A 201 -10.74 -7.19 24.72
C ARG A 201 -10.12 -6.48 25.93
#